data_AF-A0A950W1G4-F1
#
_entry.id   AF-A0A950W1G4-F1
#
_cell.length_a   1.000
_cell.length_b   1.000
_cell.length_c   1.000
_cell.angle_alpha   90.00
_cell.angle_beta   90.00
_cell.angle_gamma   90.00
#
_symmetry.space_group_name_H-M   'P 1'
#
loop_
_entity.id
_entity.type
_entity.pdbx_description
1 polymer ?
#
loop_
_entity_poly.entity_id
_entity_poly.type
_entity_poly.pdbx_seq_one_letter_code
_entity_poly.pdbx_strand_id
1 'polypeptide(L)'
;MGTVITNTGEPDMPSVDEFRFAIRSQFREAEERGLPHLEINSGQLHRKLGGYPGPKAQMPSCWRAMYNEQQAGDEIIFRPPKGNGASLTICYRLPRSEIAVHTRVKMTVAKAPQPERSVVNVVSPAIGRGSGCRLHLASYGFDFICEIKPEKNSDGSVTQFMPQYRYENFANLPLNKYGLGPFCKFQIPDNNESRGVYIVTIHGKVQYVGECENLSSRFNMGYGNISPRNCFKGGQETNCRLNNLVYRATAADETILLWFYHTMDNKKVEAELRRTLMAPWNRV
;
A
#
# COMPACT_ATOMS: atom_id res chain seq x y z
N MET A 1 -17.14 -15.55 42.81
CA MET A 1 -17.43 -14.25 42.17
C MET A 1 -16.24 -13.92 41.28
N GLY A 2 -16.31 -14.25 39.99
CA GLY A 2 -15.23 -14.00 39.04
C GLY A 2 -15.62 -12.83 38.13
N THR A 3 -14.86 -11.75 38.20
CA THR A 3 -15.05 -10.54 37.40
C THR A 3 -14.73 -10.84 35.94
N VAL A 4 -15.74 -10.73 35.08
CA VAL A 4 -15.57 -10.77 33.62
C VAL A 4 -14.95 -9.44 33.18
N ILE A 5 -13.69 -9.47 32.76
CA ILE A 5 -13.04 -8.32 32.12
C ILE A 5 -13.45 -8.35 30.65
N THR A 6 -14.48 -7.59 30.29
CA THR A 6 -14.83 -7.34 28.89
C THR A 6 -13.82 -6.35 28.32
N ASN A 7 -12.86 -6.86 27.53
CA ASN A 7 -11.97 -6.01 26.74
C ASN A 7 -12.77 -5.43 25.55
N THR A 8 -13.41 -4.28 25.77
CA THR A 8 -14.05 -3.48 24.72
C THR A 8 -12.99 -2.66 24.00
N GLY A 9 -12.20 -3.32 23.16
CA GLY A 9 -11.33 -2.63 22.19
C GLY A 9 -12.18 -2.01 21.09
N GLU A 10 -12.67 -0.79 21.29
CA GLU A 10 -13.26 0.01 20.21
C GLU A 10 -12.17 0.32 19.16
N PRO A 11 -12.50 0.28 17.85
CA PRO A 11 -11.55 0.59 16.79
C PRO A 11 -11.12 2.05 16.87
N ASP A 12 -9.81 2.28 16.92
CA ASP A 12 -9.21 3.61 16.97
C ASP A 12 -9.64 4.43 15.74
N MET A 13 -9.91 5.72 15.94
CA MET A 13 -10.55 6.56 14.93
C MET A 13 -9.55 7.28 14.03
N PRO A 14 -9.85 7.49 12.73
CA PRO A 14 -8.87 8.07 11.82
C PRO A 14 -8.57 9.55 12.13
N SER A 15 -7.29 9.87 12.21
CA SER A 15 -6.67 11.20 12.34
C SER A 15 -6.69 11.99 11.03
N VAL A 16 -6.41 13.31 11.10
CA VAL A 16 -6.29 14.18 9.92
C VAL A 16 -5.25 13.67 8.94
N ASP A 17 -4.11 13.18 9.42
CA ASP A 17 -3.02 12.73 8.56
C ASP A 17 -3.36 11.42 7.84
N GLU A 18 -4.10 10.50 8.48
CA GLU A 18 -4.63 9.31 7.82
C GLU A 18 -5.59 9.66 6.68
N PHE A 19 -6.42 10.70 6.87
CA PHE A 19 -7.28 11.21 5.80
C PHE A 19 -6.48 11.84 4.66
N ARG A 20 -5.51 12.70 4.98
CA ARG A 20 -4.63 13.33 3.96
C ARG A 20 -3.88 12.27 3.17
N PHE A 21 -3.40 11.24 3.84
CA PHE A 21 -2.73 10.12 3.18
C PHE A 21 -3.66 9.41 2.19
N ALA A 22 -4.89 9.09 2.62
CA ALA A 22 -5.88 8.42 1.78
C ALA A 22 -6.31 9.27 0.56
N ILE A 23 -6.32 10.60 0.70
CA ILE A 23 -6.55 11.54 -0.40
C ILE A 23 -5.38 11.50 -1.40
N ARG A 24 -4.14 11.64 -0.91
CA ARG A 24 -2.93 11.62 -1.75
C ARG A 24 -2.72 10.31 -2.49
N SER A 25 -3.10 9.18 -1.89
CA SER A 25 -3.10 7.88 -2.60
C SER A 25 -4.05 7.91 -3.80
N GLN A 26 -5.23 8.49 -3.65
CA GLN A 26 -6.19 8.57 -4.75
C GLN A 26 -5.73 9.53 -5.85
N PHE A 27 -5.03 10.62 -5.53
CA PHE A 27 -4.41 11.49 -6.53
C PHE A 27 -3.43 10.71 -7.41
N ARG A 28 -2.50 9.97 -6.80
CA ARG A 28 -1.53 9.15 -7.55
C ARG A 28 -2.22 8.13 -8.45
N GLU A 29 -3.22 7.43 -7.93
CA GLU A 29 -3.99 6.45 -8.71
C GLU A 29 -4.74 7.08 -9.90
N ALA A 30 -5.23 8.32 -9.73
CA ALA A 30 -5.90 9.05 -10.79
C ALA A 30 -4.92 9.62 -11.83
N GLU A 31 -3.74 10.09 -11.40
CA GLU A 31 -2.65 10.52 -12.26
C GLU A 31 -2.05 9.39 -13.10
N GLU A 32 -1.86 8.21 -12.51
CA GLU A 32 -1.44 6.99 -13.24
C GLU A 32 -2.41 6.62 -14.35
N ARG A 33 -3.69 6.96 -14.18
CA ARG A 33 -4.75 6.77 -15.19
C ARG A 33 -4.85 7.93 -16.17
N GLY A 34 -4.01 8.96 -16.03
CA GLY A 34 -4.03 10.16 -16.86
C GLY A 34 -5.30 11.00 -16.67
N LEU A 35 -5.99 10.88 -15.54
CA LEU A 35 -7.18 11.69 -15.28
C LEU A 35 -6.78 13.14 -15.04
N PRO A 36 -7.47 14.12 -15.65
CA PRO A 36 -7.17 15.54 -15.46
C PRO A 36 -7.74 16.09 -14.15
N HIS A 37 -8.66 15.36 -13.51
CA HIS A 37 -9.24 15.71 -12.22
C HIS A 37 -9.71 14.47 -11.46
N LEU A 38 -9.94 14.60 -10.16
CA LEU A 38 -10.50 13.60 -9.29
C LEU A 38 -11.50 14.22 -8.31
N GLU A 39 -12.72 13.70 -8.28
CA GLU A 39 -13.70 14.06 -7.25
C GLU A 39 -13.58 13.13 -6.03
N ILE A 40 -13.45 13.72 -4.84
CA ILE A 40 -13.46 12.99 -3.58
C ILE A 40 -14.62 13.47 -2.73
N ASN A 41 -15.42 12.53 -2.25
CA ASN A 41 -16.51 12.77 -1.30
C ASN A 41 -16.07 12.41 0.14
N SER A 42 -16.34 13.29 1.10
CA SER A 42 -15.93 13.14 2.50
C SER A 42 -16.52 11.90 3.18
N GLY A 43 -17.80 11.61 2.97
CA GLY A 43 -18.45 10.45 3.55
C GLY A 43 -17.91 9.13 2.99
N GLN A 44 -17.64 9.08 1.69
CA GLN A 44 -17.01 7.92 1.05
C GLN A 44 -15.58 7.72 1.54
N LEU A 45 -14.81 8.81 1.62
CA LEU A 45 -13.44 8.81 2.14
C LEU A 45 -13.39 8.28 3.58
N HIS A 46 -14.32 8.72 4.44
CA HIS A 46 -14.37 8.26 5.83
C HIS A 46 -14.87 6.83 6.00
N ARG A 47 -15.86 6.39 5.22
CA ARG A 47 -16.26 4.97 5.23
C ARG A 47 -15.12 4.05 4.82
N LYS A 48 -14.24 4.49 3.91
CA LYS A 48 -13.08 3.72 3.44
C LYS A 48 -12.03 3.49 4.54
N LEU A 49 -11.85 4.43 5.47
CA LEU A 49 -10.89 4.32 6.58
C LEU A 49 -11.49 3.69 7.84
N GLY A 50 -12.83 3.71 8.00
CA GLY A 50 -13.53 3.13 9.14
C GLY A 50 -14.06 4.17 10.13
N GLY A 51 -14.91 3.76 11.07
CA GLY A 51 -15.46 4.62 12.12
C GLY A 51 -16.63 5.53 11.73
N TYR A 52 -17.19 5.41 10.51
CA TYR A 52 -18.37 6.17 10.07
C TYR A 52 -19.38 5.30 9.30
N PRO A 53 -20.71 5.50 9.48
CA PRO A 53 -21.34 6.41 10.44
C PRO A 53 -21.24 5.89 11.88
N GLY A 54 -21.05 6.79 12.85
CA GLY A 54 -20.94 6.43 14.27
C GLY A 54 -20.88 7.66 15.18
N PRO A 55 -21.27 7.56 16.46
CA PRO A 55 -21.40 8.69 17.38
C PRO A 55 -20.08 9.40 17.71
N LYS A 56 -18.94 8.73 17.49
CA LYS A 56 -17.61 9.32 17.68
C LYS A 56 -16.94 9.78 16.38
N ALA A 57 -17.56 9.58 15.21
CA ALA A 57 -16.90 9.74 13.92
C ALA A 57 -16.12 11.06 13.77
N GLN A 58 -14.84 10.95 13.44
CA GLN A 58 -13.89 12.06 13.21
C GLN A 58 -14.15 12.79 11.88
N MET A 59 -15.42 13.12 11.62
CA MET A 59 -15.84 13.94 10.49
C MET A 59 -15.05 15.26 10.40
N PRO A 60 -14.78 15.99 11.51
CA PRO A 60 -13.89 17.15 11.50
C PRO A 60 -12.53 16.88 10.85
N SER A 61 -11.90 15.76 11.20
CA SER A 61 -10.58 15.40 10.68
C SER A 61 -10.62 15.10 9.18
N CYS A 62 -11.70 14.46 8.72
CA CYS A 62 -11.89 14.11 7.31
C CYS A 62 -12.04 15.32 6.39
N TRP A 63 -13.00 16.22 6.67
CA TRP A 63 -13.16 17.39 5.79
C TRP A 63 -11.98 18.36 5.93
N ARG A 64 -11.35 18.48 7.11
CA ARG A 64 -10.16 19.31 7.30
C ARG A 64 -8.98 18.82 6.45
N ALA A 65 -8.77 17.51 6.38
CA ALA A 65 -7.79 16.91 5.48
C ALA A 65 -8.11 17.21 4.01
N MET A 66 -9.38 17.14 3.61
CA MET A 66 -9.80 17.47 2.25
C MET A 66 -9.50 18.93 1.88
N TYR A 67 -9.85 19.90 2.73
CA TYR A 67 -9.52 21.31 2.49
C TYR A 67 -8.00 21.54 2.47
N ASN A 68 -7.24 20.90 3.37
CA ASN A 68 -5.79 21.05 3.44
C ASN A 68 -5.05 20.58 2.18
N GLU A 69 -5.65 19.68 1.38
CA GLU A 69 -5.06 19.19 0.13
C GLU A 69 -5.50 20.00 -1.11
N GLN A 70 -6.38 20.99 -0.95
CA GLN A 70 -6.78 21.87 -2.06
C GLN A 70 -5.63 22.78 -2.50
N GLN A 71 -5.58 23.05 -3.81
CA GLN A 71 -4.67 23.99 -4.46
C GLN A 71 -5.46 24.93 -5.37
N ALA A 72 -4.79 25.95 -5.93
CA ALA A 72 -5.40 26.82 -6.92
C ALA A 72 -5.92 26.01 -8.13
N GLY A 73 -7.20 26.20 -8.46
CA GLY A 73 -7.90 25.45 -9.51
C GLY A 73 -8.86 24.39 -8.98
N ASP A 74 -8.85 24.07 -7.68
CA ASP A 74 -9.80 23.11 -7.12
C ASP A 74 -11.17 23.69 -6.88
N GLU A 75 -12.18 22.85 -7.08
CA GLU A 75 -13.56 23.27 -7.08
C GLU A 75 -14.34 22.42 -6.07
N ILE A 76 -15.09 23.10 -5.21
CA ILE A 76 -15.97 22.41 -4.28
C ILE A 76 -17.30 22.21 -4.99
N ILE A 77 -17.52 21.00 -5.46
CA ILE A 77 -18.69 20.60 -6.26
C ILE A 77 -19.95 20.61 -5.39
N PHE A 78 -19.83 20.21 -4.13
CA PHE A 78 -20.96 20.18 -3.21
C PHE A 78 -20.55 20.52 -1.79
N ARG A 79 -21.26 21.46 -1.16
CA ARG A 79 -21.17 21.74 0.29
C ARG A 79 -22.50 21.41 0.97
N PRO A 80 -22.49 20.66 2.10
CA PRO A 80 -23.69 20.55 2.94
C PRO A 80 -24.17 21.92 3.44
N PRO A 81 -25.46 22.06 3.80
CA PRO A 81 -26.03 23.33 4.28
C PRO A 81 -25.29 23.95 5.48
N LYS A 82 -24.67 23.12 6.33
CA LYS A 82 -23.85 23.55 7.48
C LYS A 82 -22.37 23.77 7.11
N GLY A 83 -22.05 23.86 5.82
CA GLY A 83 -20.69 24.06 5.28
C GLY A 83 -19.88 22.77 5.18
N ASN A 84 -19.78 22.00 6.27
CA ASN A 84 -18.93 20.81 6.36
C ASN A 84 -19.72 19.56 6.77
N GLY A 85 -19.33 18.39 6.25
CA GLY A 85 -19.98 17.11 6.56
C GLY A 85 -19.81 16.06 5.47
N ALA A 86 -20.41 14.89 5.67
CA ALA A 86 -20.20 13.70 4.83
C ALA A 86 -20.59 13.86 3.36
N SER A 87 -21.44 14.83 3.01
CA SER A 87 -21.79 15.12 1.62
C SER A 87 -20.80 16.05 0.92
N LEU A 88 -19.82 16.63 1.63
CA LEU A 88 -18.79 17.50 1.05
C LEU A 88 -18.08 16.75 -0.09
N THR A 89 -18.06 17.36 -1.27
CA THR A 89 -17.40 16.81 -2.46
C THR A 89 -16.51 17.87 -3.07
N ILE A 90 -15.23 17.54 -3.25
CA ILE A 90 -14.22 18.43 -3.83
C ILE A 90 -13.66 17.76 -5.09
N CYS A 91 -13.65 18.50 -6.19
CA CYS A 91 -12.96 18.17 -7.42
C CYS A 91 -11.55 18.75 -7.37
N TYR A 92 -10.57 17.86 -7.35
CA TYR A 92 -9.15 18.18 -7.35
C TYR A 92 -8.60 18.10 -8.78
N ARG A 93 -8.00 19.17 -9.29
CA ARG A 93 -7.26 19.12 -10.56
C ARG A 93 -5.99 18.29 -10.42
N LEU A 94 -5.65 17.55 -11.46
CA LEU A 94 -4.44 16.74 -11.52
C LEU A 94 -3.54 17.27 -12.66
N PRO A 95 -2.22 17.06 -12.59
CA PRO A 95 -1.48 16.33 -11.56
C PRO A 95 -1.16 17.16 -10.29
N ARG A 96 -0.95 16.46 -9.17
CA ARG A 96 -0.55 16.96 -7.83
C ARG A 96 0.91 16.72 -7.51
N SER A 97 1.60 15.97 -8.36
CA SER A 97 3.05 15.85 -8.30
C SER A 97 3.68 17.24 -8.41
N GLU A 98 4.56 17.60 -7.48
CA GLU A 98 5.57 18.65 -7.73
C GLU A 98 6.45 18.17 -8.90
N ILE A 99 6.02 18.47 -10.12
CA ILE A 99 6.85 18.39 -11.31
C ILE A 99 7.14 19.83 -11.68
N ALA A 100 8.32 20.30 -11.26
CA ALA A 100 8.97 21.42 -11.91
C ALA A 100 9.04 21.11 -13.41
N VAL A 101 8.33 21.91 -14.17
CA VAL A 101 8.28 21.99 -15.63
C VAL A 101 9.66 21.76 -16.24
N HIS A 102 9.92 20.66 -16.97
CA HIS A 102 11.03 20.59 -17.94
C HIS A 102 10.64 19.76 -19.18
N THR A 103 10.14 20.50 -20.16
CA THR A 103 10.53 20.52 -21.59
C THR A 103 10.86 19.19 -22.30
N ARG A 104 10.04 18.90 -23.33
CA ARG A 104 10.32 17.97 -24.43
C ARG A 104 11.76 18.10 -24.96
N VAL A 105 12.53 17.01 -24.92
CA VAL A 105 13.63 16.79 -25.87
C VAL A 105 13.40 15.46 -26.56
N LYS A 106 13.26 15.51 -27.89
CA LYS A 106 13.30 14.36 -28.78
C LYS A 106 14.71 13.77 -28.73
N MET A 107 14.85 12.46 -28.47
CA MET A 107 16.10 11.75 -28.70
C MET A 107 15.84 10.47 -29.47
N THR A 108 16.54 10.40 -30.60
CA THR A 108 16.59 9.38 -31.64
C THR A 108 17.26 8.09 -31.17
N VAL A 109 16.83 6.99 -31.77
CA VAL A 109 17.31 5.61 -31.56
C VAL A 109 18.75 5.46 -32.04
N ALA A 110 19.64 4.97 -31.17
CA ALA A 110 20.88 4.31 -31.56
C ALA A 110 21.04 3.00 -30.75
N LYS A 111 21.31 1.92 -31.48
CA LYS A 111 21.40 0.54 -31.01
C LYS A 111 22.86 0.19 -30.65
N ALA A 112 23.11 -0.41 -29.50
CA ALA A 112 24.38 -1.08 -29.16
C ALA A 112 24.16 -2.10 -28.01
N PRO A 113 25.10 -3.01 -27.69
CA PRO A 113 24.89 -4.46 -27.78
C PRO A 113 24.57 -5.14 -26.43
N GLN A 114 24.03 -6.35 -26.53
CA GLN A 114 23.73 -7.27 -25.43
C GLN A 114 25.02 -7.70 -24.70
N PRO A 115 25.04 -7.79 -23.35
CA PRO A 115 26.02 -8.60 -22.65
C PRO A 115 25.39 -9.88 -22.08
N GLU A 116 26.24 -10.89 -22.04
CA GLU A 116 25.98 -12.30 -21.80
C GLU A 116 25.54 -12.62 -20.37
N ARG A 117 24.77 -13.72 -20.24
CA ARG A 117 24.23 -14.27 -19.00
C ARG A 117 25.35 -14.61 -18.01
N SER A 118 25.33 -13.97 -16.85
CA SER A 118 26.06 -14.40 -15.66
C SER A 118 25.06 -14.88 -14.61
N VAL A 119 25.20 -16.14 -14.20
CA VAL A 119 24.42 -16.79 -13.14
C VAL A 119 24.86 -16.19 -11.80
N VAL A 120 23.97 -15.47 -11.12
CA VAL A 120 24.26 -14.88 -9.80
C VAL A 120 24.01 -15.90 -8.71
N ASN A 121 25.08 -16.36 -8.05
CA ASN A 121 25.03 -17.17 -6.85
C ASN A 121 24.53 -16.31 -5.68
N VAL A 122 23.38 -16.68 -5.11
CA VAL A 122 22.86 -16.10 -3.86
C VAL A 122 23.61 -16.76 -2.70
N VAL A 123 24.53 -16.02 -2.08
CA VAL A 123 25.19 -16.46 -0.84
C VAL A 123 24.23 -16.19 0.32
N SER A 124 23.83 -17.24 1.04
CA SER A 124 23.07 -17.13 2.29
C SER A 124 23.91 -16.46 3.37
N PRO A 125 23.42 -15.45 4.11
CA PRO A 125 24.12 -14.97 5.29
C PRO A 125 23.81 -15.88 6.48
N ALA A 126 24.86 -16.37 7.13
CA ALA A 126 24.79 -16.89 8.48
C ALA A 126 24.30 -15.78 9.43
N ILE A 127 23.32 -16.09 10.28
CA ILE A 127 22.73 -15.15 11.24
C ILE A 127 23.72 -14.96 12.40
N GLY A 128 24.61 -13.99 12.27
CA GLY A 128 25.42 -13.45 13.37
C GLY A 128 24.68 -12.29 14.04
N ARG A 129 24.53 -12.33 15.36
CA ARG A 129 23.99 -11.20 16.15
C ARG A 129 25.02 -10.06 16.13
N GLY A 130 24.60 -8.87 15.69
CA GLY A 130 25.30 -7.62 15.98
C GLY A 130 26.11 -7.00 14.83
N SER A 131 25.45 -6.67 13.70
CA SER A 131 25.69 -5.49 12.85
C SER A 131 24.64 -5.53 11.73
N GLY A 132 24.08 -4.40 11.31
CA GLY A 132 22.87 -4.34 10.47
C GLY A 132 22.84 -5.36 9.33
N CYS A 133 21.87 -6.28 9.37
CA CYS A 133 21.76 -7.31 8.34
C CYS A 133 21.39 -6.65 7.01
N ARG A 134 22.24 -6.81 6.00
CA ARG A 134 22.03 -6.29 4.65
C ARG A 134 21.86 -7.41 3.65
N LEU A 135 20.95 -7.19 2.70
CA LEU A 135 20.75 -8.04 1.54
C LEU A 135 21.36 -7.34 0.32
N HIS A 136 22.35 -7.97 -0.31
CA HIS A 136 22.97 -7.44 -1.53
C HIS A 136 22.37 -8.12 -2.76
N LEU A 137 21.80 -7.34 -3.68
CA LEU A 137 21.24 -7.80 -4.95
C LEU A 137 21.78 -6.93 -6.07
N ALA A 138 22.50 -7.53 -7.02
CA ALA A 138 23.27 -6.82 -8.04
C ALA A 138 24.18 -5.74 -7.39
N SER A 139 24.01 -4.47 -7.76
CA SER A 139 24.76 -3.33 -7.22
C SER A 139 24.07 -2.65 -6.02
N TYR A 140 22.94 -3.18 -5.53
CA TYR A 140 22.12 -2.53 -4.51
C TYR A 140 22.23 -3.24 -3.15
N GLY A 141 22.41 -2.46 -2.09
CA GLY A 141 22.39 -2.93 -0.71
C GLY A 141 21.07 -2.56 -0.03
N PHE A 142 20.30 -3.56 0.36
CA PHE A 142 19.01 -3.40 1.05
C PHE A 142 19.21 -3.57 2.55
N ASP A 143 18.63 -2.66 3.33
CA ASP A 143 18.60 -2.76 4.78
C ASP A 143 17.42 -3.61 5.22
N PHE A 144 17.63 -4.46 6.23
CA PHE A 144 16.56 -5.22 6.87
C PHE A 144 15.57 -4.27 7.56
N ILE A 145 14.28 -4.46 7.33
CA ILE A 145 13.21 -3.69 7.98
C ILE A 145 12.60 -4.50 9.12
N CYS A 146 11.96 -5.61 8.80
CA CYS A 146 11.32 -6.46 9.79
C CYS A 146 10.99 -7.84 9.23
N GLU A 147 10.63 -8.75 10.12
CA GLU A 147 9.82 -9.92 9.77
C GLU A 147 8.36 -9.46 9.63
N ILE A 148 7.67 -9.87 8.57
CA ILE A 148 6.24 -9.59 8.41
C ILE A 148 5.47 -10.61 9.26
N LYS A 149 4.75 -10.11 10.27
CA LYS A 149 4.02 -10.95 11.23
C LYS A 149 2.52 -10.70 11.16
N PRO A 150 1.77 -11.57 10.46
CA PRO A 150 0.31 -11.59 10.55
C PRO A 150 -0.22 -11.82 11.96
N GLU A 151 -1.36 -11.20 12.25
CA GLU A 151 -2.17 -11.48 13.43
C GLU A 151 -2.54 -12.98 13.48
N LYS A 152 -2.52 -13.55 14.69
CA LYS A 152 -2.85 -14.96 14.95
C LYS A 152 -4.01 -15.09 15.93
N ASN A 153 -4.80 -16.13 15.76
CA ASN A 153 -5.81 -16.56 16.73
C ASN A 153 -5.15 -17.15 17.98
N SER A 154 -5.93 -17.39 19.03
CA SER A 154 -5.43 -17.99 20.27
C SER A 154 -4.87 -19.41 20.11
N ASP A 155 -5.28 -20.13 19.06
CA ASP A 155 -4.77 -21.45 18.71
C ASP A 155 -3.48 -21.41 17.85
N GLY A 156 -2.97 -20.21 17.55
CA GLY A 156 -1.77 -20.00 16.75
C GLY A 156 -1.98 -19.98 15.24
N SER A 157 -3.20 -20.26 14.75
CA SER A 157 -3.55 -20.12 13.33
C SER A 157 -3.56 -18.65 12.89
N VAL A 158 -3.24 -18.39 11.62
CA VAL A 158 -3.28 -17.01 11.09
C VAL A 158 -4.73 -16.52 11.02
N THR A 159 -5.01 -15.35 11.59
CA THR A 159 -6.35 -14.77 11.59
C THR A 159 -6.79 -14.44 10.17
N GLN A 160 -7.89 -15.05 9.73
CA GLN A 160 -8.47 -14.80 8.42
C GLN A 160 -9.36 -13.55 8.44
N PHE A 161 -9.22 -12.74 7.39
CA PHE A 161 -10.00 -11.54 7.18
C PHE A 161 -10.68 -11.58 5.81
N MET A 162 -11.99 -11.27 5.79
CA MET A 162 -12.84 -11.28 4.60
C MET A 162 -13.54 -9.92 4.43
N PRO A 163 -12.82 -8.87 3.98
CA PRO A 163 -13.34 -7.51 3.91
C PRO A 163 -14.44 -7.32 2.86
N GLN A 164 -14.52 -8.17 1.84
CA GLN A 164 -15.47 -8.04 0.74
C GLN A 164 -16.92 -7.93 1.20
N TYR A 165 -17.30 -8.60 2.29
CA TYR A 165 -18.66 -8.57 2.84
C TYR A 165 -19.04 -7.22 3.47
N ARG A 166 -18.05 -6.39 3.78
CA ARG A 166 -18.26 -5.05 4.36
C ARG A 166 -18.38 -3.95 3.31
N TYR A 167 -18.24 -4.28 2.02
CA TYR A 167 -18.32 -3.28 0.95
C TYR A 167 -19.77 -3.05 0.53
N GLU A 168 -20.23 -1.80 0.63
CA GLU A 168 -21.50 -1.37 0.04
C GLU A 168 -21.38 -1.30 -1.49
N ASN A 169 -21.65 -2.42 -2.15
CA ASN A 169 -21.46 -2.60 -3.58
C ASN A 169 -22.73 -2.24 -4.39
N PHE A 170 -23.15 -0.97 -4.36
CA PHE A 170 -24.35 -0.51 -5.06
C PHE A 170 -24.34 -0.76 -6.57
N ALA A 171 -23.14 -0.79 -7.18
CA ALA A 171 -22.95 -1.06 -8.60
C ALA A 171 -22.88 -2.57 -8.94
N ASN A 172 -23.10 -3.45 -7.96
CA ASN A 172 -23.03 -4.91 -8.09
C ASN A 172 -21.79 -5.39 -8.85
N LEU A 173 -20.64 -4.78 -8.57
CA LEU A 173 -19.38 -5.13 -9.19
C LEU A 173 -19.04 -6.58 -8.82
N PRO A 174 -18.58 -7.42 -9.76
CA PRO A 174 -18.06 -8.73 -9.40
C PRO A 174 -16.72 -8.58 -8.67
N LEU A 175 -16.34 -9.61 -7.92
CA LEU A 175 -14.99 -9.70 -7.34
C LEU A 175 -13.95 -9.67 -8.46
N ASN A 176 -12.80 -9.06 -8.18
CA ASN A 176 -11.63 -9.25 -9.05
C ASN A 176 -10.98 -10.62 -8.80
N LYS A 177 -9.97 -10.96 -9.61
CA LYS A 177 -9.32 -12.27 -9.61
C LYS A 177 -8.79 -12.69 -8.23
N TYR A 178 -8.44 -11.73 -7.37
CA TYR A 178 -7.84 -11.98 -6.05
C TYR A 178 -8.73 -11.52 -4.90
N GLY A 179 -9.96 -11.08 -5.19
CA GLY A 179 -10.86 -10.47 -4.21
C GLY A 179 -11.55 -11.43 -3.26
N LEU A 180 -11.45 -12.74 -3.50
CA LEU A 180 -12.12 -13.75 -2.69
C LEU A 180 -11.46 -13.93 -1.31
N GLY A 181 -10.15 -13.67 -1.21
CA GLY A 181 -9.36 -13.96 0.00
C GLY A 181 -9.06 -15.47 0.17
N PRO A 182 -8.80 -15.94 1.40
CA PRO A 182 -8.75 -15.16 2.64
C PRO A 182 -7.57 -14.18 2.64
N PHE A 183 -7.69 -13.15 3.47
CA PHE A 183 -6.62 -12.19 3.73
C PHE A 183 -6.15 -12.31 5.19
N CYS A 184 -5.01 -11.74 5.51
CA CYS A 184 -4.55 -11.54 6.89
C CYS A 184 -4.42 -10.06 7.22
N LYS A 185 -4.17 -9.73 8.49
CA LYS A 185 -3.76 -8.39 8.90
C LYS A 185 -2.35 -8.41 9.45
N PHE A 186 -1.56 -7.41 9.12
CA PHE A 186 -0.22 -7.21 9.66
C PHE A 186 0.18 -5.73 9.56
N GLN A 187 1.23 -5.36 10.30
CA GLN A 187 1.82 -4.03 10.26
C GLN A 187 3.34 -4.14 10.31
N ILE A 188 4.01 -3.30 9.54
CA ILE A 188 5.45 -3.04 9.64
C ILE A 188 5.68 -1.76 10.47
N PRO A 189 6.91 -1.51 10.98
CA PRO A 189 7.23 -0.24 11.62
C PRO A 189 6.81 0.96 10.77
N ASP A 190 6.11 1.91 11.38
CA ASP A 190 5.48 3.06 10.71
C ASP A 190 6.44 4.24 10.51
N ASN A 191 7.63 4.19 11.09
CA ASN A 191 8.66 5.22 11.02
C ASN A 191 9.45 5.27 9.69
N ASN A 192 9.10 4.47 8.68
CA ASN A 192 9.77 4.46 7.38
C ASN A 192 8.92 5.10 6.27
N GLU A 193 8.90 6.43 6.26
CA GLU A 193 8.17 7.22 5.27
C GLU A 193 8.92 7.41 3.95
N SER A 194 9.96 6.63 3.72
CA SER A 194 10.87 6.79 2.59
C SER A 194 10.34 6.20 1.29
N ARG A 195 10.75 6.82 0.17
CA ARG A 195 10.61 6.24 -1.17
C ARG A 195 11.77 5.31 -1.52
N GLY A 196 11.49 4.30 -2.34
CA GLY A 196 12.50 3.33 -2.74
C GLY A 196 11.94 2.02 -3.26
N VAL A 197 12.77 0.98 -3.17
CA VAL A 197 12.45 -0.39 -3.59
C VAL A 197 12.49 -1.30 -2.38
N TYR A 198 11.52 -2.20 -2.26
CA TYR A 198 11.49 -3.24 -1.23
C TYR A 198 11.57 -4.63 -1.82
N ILE A 199 12.12 -5.54 -1.03
CA ILE A 199 12.27 -6.96 -1.33
C ILE A 199 11.56 -7.75 -0.24
N VAL A 200 10.77 -8.74 -0.67
CA VAL A 200 10.23 -9.77 0.23
C VAL A 200 11.00 -11.05 -0.01
N THR A 201 11.50 -11.66 1.06
CA THR A 201 12.21 -12.94 0.99
C THR A 201 11.58 -14.00 1.88
N ILE A 202 11.67 -15.26 1.46
CA ILE A 202 11.37 -16.46 2.26
C ILE A 202 12.57 -17.39 2.12
N HIS A 203 13.07 -17.93 3.24
CA HIS A 203 14.26 -18.78 3.26
C HIS A 203 15.47 -18.19 2.52
N GLY A 204 15.68 -16.87 2.65
CA GLY A 204 16.76 -16.15 1.96
C GLY A 204 16.59 -16.00 0.44
N LYS A 205 15.50 -16.51 -0.14
CA LYS A 205 15.18 -16.39 -1.57
C LYS A 205 14.23 -15.22 -1.81
N VAL A 206 14.52 -14.42 -2.84
CA VAL A 206 13.65 -13.31 -3.25
C VAL A 206 12.32 -13.85 -3.79
N GLN A 207 11.23 -13.44 -3.15
CA GLN A 207 9.87 -13.78 -3.54
C GLN A 207 9.22 -12.64 -4.32
N TYR A 208 9.46 -11.40 -3.91
CA TYR A 208 8.84 -10.22 -4.52
C TYR A 208 9.80 -9.03 -4.54
N VAL A 209 9.72 -8.26 -5.62
CA VAL A 209 10.32 -6.93 -5.78
C VAL A 209 9.19 -5.93 -6.01
N GLY A 210 9.19 -4.81 -5.29
CA GLY A 210 8.26 -3.73 -5.56
C GLY A 210 8.82 -2.37 -5.20
N GLU A 211 8.16 -1.32 -5.67
CA GLU A 211 8.51 0.06 -5.37
C GLU A 211 7.41 0.75 -4.54
N CYS A 212 7.81 1.83 -3.88
CA CYS A 212 6.89 2.73 -3.23
C CYS A 212 7.47 4.14 -3.10
N GLU A 213 6.56 5.13 -2.97
CA GLU A 213 6.89 6.49 -2.52
C GLU A 213 6.98 6.60 -0.99
N ASN A 214 6.36 5.68 -0.26
CA ASN A 214 6.35 5.63 1.19
C ASN A 214 6.15 4.17 1.62
N LEU A 215 7.15 3.60 2.31
CA LEU A 215 7.16 2.19 2.66
C LEU A 215 6.08 1.84 3.69
N SER A 216 6.03 2.58 4.81
CA SER A 216 5.05 2.37 5.88
C SER A 216 3.64 2.27 5.33
N SER A 217 3.27 3.19 4.44
CA SER A 217 1.93 3.19 3.88
C SER A 217 1.68 2.07 2.88
N ARG A 218 2.64 1.78 1.99
CA ARG A 218 2.47 0.70 1.01
C ARG A 218 2.16 -0.63 1.70
N PHE A 219 2.80 -0.87 2.83
CA PHE A 219 2.53 -2.04 3.65
C PHE A 219 1.30 -1.84 4.52
N ASN A 220 1.26 -0.89 5.44
CA ASN A 220 0.22 -0.84 6.49
C ASN A 220 -1.17 -0.47 5.95
N MET A 221 -1.25 0.38 4.92
CA MET A 221 -2.52 0.79 4.29
C MET A 221 -2.84 0.00 3.02
N GLY A 222 -1.82 -0.59 2.40
CA GLY A 222 -1.95 -1.40 1.19
C GLY A 222 -2.07 -2.88 1.53
N TYR A 223 -0.93 -3.52 1.78
CA TYR A 223 -0.83 -4.97 1.91
C TYR A 223 -1.32 -5.51 3.26
N GLY A 224 -1.10 -4.82 4.36
CA GLY A 224 -1.38 -5.26 5.73
C GLY A 224 -2.83 -5.08 6.16
N ASN A 225 -3.62 -4.29 5.42
CA ASN A 225 -5.02 -4.04 5.72
C ASN A 225 -5.84 -3.88 4.43
N ILE A 226 -6.38 -4.98 3.91
CA ILE A 226 -7.13 -4.96 2.65
C ILE A 226 -8.44 -4.19 2.79
N SER A 227 -8.53 -3.06 2.09
CA SER A 227 -9.78 -2.32 1.95
C SER A 227 -10.84 -3.15 1.20
N PRO A 228 -12.10 -3.20 1.66
CA PRO A 228 -13.19 -3.91 1.00
C PRO A 228 -13.32 -3.61 -0.49
N ARG A 229 -13.17 -2.34 -0.89
CA ARG A 229 -13.22 -1.90 -2.29
C ARG A 229 -12.18 -2.61 -3.17
N ASN A 230 -11.00 -2.92 -2.63
CA ASN A 230 -9.93 -3.57 -3.39
C ASN A 230 -10.28 -5.00 -3.81
N CYS A 231 -11.31 -5.62 -3.23
CA CYS A 231 -11.74 -6.97 -3.58
C CYS A 231 -12.56 -7.02 -4.89
N PHE A 232 -13.08 -5.89 -5.36
CA PHE A 232 -13.98 -5.84 -6.51
C PHE A 232 -13.28 -5.36 -7.79
N LYS A 233 -13.93 -5.54 -8.95
CA LYS A 233 -13.41 -5.02 -10.23
C LYS A 233 -13.14 -3.52 -10.16
N GLY A 234 -12.00 -3.10 -10.72
CA GLY A 234 -11.50 -1.73 -10.64
C GLY A 234 -10.86 -1.35 -9.29
N GLY A 235 -10.73 -2.32 -8.36
CA GLY A 235 -9.93 -2.20 -7.12
C GLY A 235 -8.45 -2.57 -7.33
N GLN A 236 -7.63 -2.39 -6.30
CA GLN A 236 -6.20 -2.67 -6.36
C GLN A 236 -5.90 -4.17 -6.17
N GLU A 237 -5.90 -4.91 -7.28
CA GLU A 237 -5.64 -6.35 -7.28
C GLU A 237 -4.29 -6.76 -6.68
N THR A 238 -3.26 -5.91 -6.83
CA THR A 238 -1.92 -6.17 -6.29
C THR A 238 -1.98 -6.30 -4.78
N ASN A 239 -2.79 -5.48 -4.10
CA ASN A 239 -2.88 -5.51 -2.64
C ASN A 239 -3.51 -6.82 -2.18
N CYS A 240 -4.67 -7.18 -2.74
CA CYS A 240 -5.34 -8.44 -2.45
C CYS A 240 -4.42 -9.63 -2.69
N ARG A 241 -3.70 -9.65 -3.82
CA ARG A 241 -2.80 -10.75 -4.16
C ARG A 241 -1.61 -10.85 -3.21
N LEU A 242 -0.91 -9.75 -2.94
CA LEU A 242 0.28 -9.78 -2.07
C LEU A 242 -0.10 -10.16 -0.65
N ASN A 243 -1.22 -9.64 -0.13
CA ASN A 243 -1.72 -10.06 1.17
C ASN A 243 -2.06 -11.55 1.21
N ASN A 244 -2.80 -12.06 0.23
CA ASN A 244 -3.13 -13.49 0.20
C ASN A 244 -1.87 -14.38 0.11
N LEU A 245 -0.83 -13.94 -0.60
CA LEU A 245 0.47 -14.64 -0.63
C LEU A 245 1.16 -14.62 0.73
N VAL A 246 1.15 -13.49 1.44
CA VAL A 246 1.65 -13.39 2.82
C VAL A 246 0.86 -14.33 3.74
N TYR A 247 -0.47 -14.29 3.70
CA TYR A 247 -1.34 -15.20 4.46
C TYR A 247 -0.96 -16.66 4.22
N ARG A 248 -0.86 -17.09 2.95
CA ARG A 248 -0.56 -18.49 2.59
C ARG A 248 0.82 -18.92 3.05
N ALA A 249 1.82 -18.06 2.92
CA ALA A 249 3.17 -18.34 3.39
C ALA A 249 3.19 -18.49 4.92
N THR A 250 2.63 -17.54 5.67
CA THR A 250 2.59 -17.63 7.14
C THR A 250 1.75 -18.81 7.63
N ALA A 251 0.65 -19.16 6.93
CA ALA A 251 -0.15 -20.34 7.26
C ALA A 251 0.58 -21.67 6.99
N ALA A 252 1.65 -21.64 6.19
CA ALA A 252 2.59 -22.73 5.98
C ALA A 252 3.84 -22.63 6.89
N ASP A 253 3.78 -21.79 7.93
CA ASP A 253 4.87 -21.50 8.87
C ASP A 253 6.17 -20.97 8.22
N GLU A 254 6.03 -20.32 7.06
CA GLU A 254 7.16 -19.68 6.37
C GLU A 254 7.52 -18.33 7.01
N THR A 255 8.80 -18.09 7.27
CA THR A 255 9.29 -16.79 7.74
C THR A 255 9.45 -15.82 6.56
N ILE A 256 8.72 -14.71 6.63
CA ILE A 256 8.72 -13.66 5.59
C ILE A 256 9.50 -12.46 6.10
N LEU A 257 10.55 -12.06 5.37
CA LEU A 257 11.38 -10.91 5.72
C LEU A 257 11.20 -9.78 4.70
N LEU A 258 11.19 -8.55 5.19
CA LEU A 258 11.12 -7.32 4.41
C LEU A 258 12.45 -6.59 4.45
N TRP A 259 12.91 -6.18 3.27
CA TRP A 259 14.13 -5.40 3.07
C TRP A 259 13.83 -4.16 2.25
N PHE A 260 14.59 -3.09 2.42
CA PHE A 260 14.35 -1.82 1.74
C PHE A 260 15.63 -1.14 1.29
N TYR A 261 15.56 -0.53 0.12
CA TYR A 261 16.61 0.31 -0.45
C TYR A 261 16.00 1.67 -0.80
N HIS A 262 16.43 2.69 -0.07
CA HIS A 262 16.04 4.07 -0.34
C HIS A 262 16.62 4.53 -1.68
N THR A 263 15.77 5.04 -2.58
CA THR A 263 16.22 5.65 -3.84
C THR A 263 15.15 6.56 -4.43
N MET A 264 15.62 7.59 -5.15
CA MET A 264 14.76 8.46 -5.96
C MET A 264 14.43 7.84 -7.33
N ASP A 265 15.21 6.86 -7.78
CA ASP A 265 15.07 6.18 -9.07
C ASP A 265 14.33 4.83 -8.93
N ASN A 266 13.38 4.74 -8.00
CA ASN A 266 12.67 3.51 -7.60
C ASN A 266 12.13 2.71 -8.80
N LYS A 267 11.51 3.36 -9.79
CA LYS A 267 10.99 2.70 -11.01
C LYS A 267 12.07 2.03 -11.83
N LYS A 268 13.22 2.70 -12.01
CA LYS A 268 14.36 2.15 -12.77
C LYS A 268 14.95 0.95 -12.05
N VAL A 269 15.17 1.07 -10.75
CA VAL A 269 15.74 0.01 -9.91
C VAL A 269 14.81 -1.20 -9.84
N GLU A 270 13.50 -1.00 -9.63
CA GLU A 270 12.51 -2.08 -9.63
C GLU A 270 12.50 -2.82 -10.97
N ALA A 271 12.46 -2.09 -12.10
CA ALA A 271 12.44 -2.69 -13.43
C ALA A 271 13.69 -3.54 -13.70
N GLU A 272 14.87 -3.06 -13.31
CA GLU A 272 16.13 -3.79 -13.45
C GLU A 272 16.13 -5.09 -12.63
N LEU A 273 15.74 -5.00 -11.36
CA LEU A 273 15.69 -6.14 -10.45
C LEU A 273 14.63 -7.16 -10.87
N ARG A 274 13.46 -6.73 -11.32
CA ARG A 274 12.41 -7.64 -11.81
C ARG A 274 12.84 -8.43 -13.03
N ARG A 275 13.51 -7.77 -13.98
CA ARG A 275 14.05 -8.42 -15.18
C ARG A 275 15.11 -9.46 -14.83
N THR A 276 15.91 -9.21 -13.80
CA THR A 276 17.06 -10.04 -13.45
C THR A 276 16.69 -11.19 -12.51
N LEU A 277 15.86 -10.92 -11.50
CA LEU A 277 15.55 -11.88 -10.44
C LEU A 277 14.37 -12.80 -10.76
N MET A 278 13.46 -12.37 -11.65
CA MET A 278 12.26 -13.13 -12.03
C MET A 278 11.52 -13.72 -10.81
N ALA A 279 11.33 -12.89 -9.77
CA ALA A 279 10.84 -13.36 -8.49
C ALA A 279 9.41 -13.95 -8.63
N PRO A 280 9.13 -15.09 -7.97
CA PRO A 280 7.92 -15.89 -8.23
C PRO A 280 6.61 -15.17 -7.87
N TRP A 281 6.66 -14.21 -6.95
CA TRP A 281 5.49 -13.41 -6.61
C TRP A 281 5.37 -12.19 -7.51
N ASN A 282 6.31 -11.83 -8.37
CA ASN A 282 6.06 -10.81 -9.40
C ASN A 282 5.23 -11.42 -10.54
N ARG A 283 4.28 -10.66 -11.10
CA ARG A 283 3.59 -11.09 -12.32
C ARG A 283 4.58 -11.01 -13.49
N VAL A 284 4.50 -12.02 -14.37
CA VAL A 284 5.16 -12.04 -15.68
C VAL A 284 4.51 -11.02 -16.60
#